data_AF-A0A4R5XZF5-F1
#
_entry.id   AF-A0A4R5XZF5-F1
#
_cell.length_a   1.000
_cell.length_b   1.000
_cell.length_c   1.000
_cell.angle_alpha   90.00
_cell.angle_beta   90.00
_cell.angle_gamma   90.00
#
_symmetry.space_group_name_H-M   'P 1'
#
loop_
_entity.id
_entity.type
_entity.pdbx_description
1 polymer ?
#
loop_
_entity_poly.entity_id
_entity_poly.type
_entity_poly.pdbx_seq_one_letter_code
_entity_poly.pdbx_strand_id
1 'polypeptide(L)'
;MGAAMLGLSILSTFLVACQSPTCAGGQQPYNNACLDSVAVTYIECTKGRGFDLSTELGGKLGGTFKVIADASVEAAYKSSQEENTAVSLQIVSDCLKIAERTAETAQDRSAAEESRVRADSIRQQVAGTAHVTVSPSRAQAGSSLVVSGTNFYPDETVAIYVHAALVTQVTADGAGAFTATVTVPQSVFPGLPTAVTAAGETSAKTAQAPFEALP
;
A
#
# COMPACT_ATOMS: atom_id res chain seq x y z
N MET A 1 77.01 0.18 -31.64
CA MET A 1 76.33 1.48 -31.81
C MET A 1 74.86 1.21 -32.05
N GLY A 2 73.97 1.72 -31.21
CA GLY A 2 72.52 1.58 -31.36
C GLY A 2 71.81 1.12 -30.09
N ALA A 3 71.49 2.06 -29.20
CA ALA A 3 70.58 1.91 -28.07
C ALA A 3 69.21 2.49 -28.45
N ALA A 4 68.10 1.89 -28.02
CA ALA A 4 66.77 2.53 -27.87
C ALA A 4 65.81 1.52 -27.22
N MET A 5 65.49 1.69 -25.93
CA MET A 5 64.33 2.41 -25.36
C MET A 5 63.14 1.48 -25.10
N LEU A 6 62.98 1.12 -23.82
CA LEU A 6 61.77 0.55 -23.24
C LEU A 6 60.63 1.58 -23.31
N GLY A 7 59.56 1.25 -24.03
CA GLY A 7 58.28 1.96 -23.95
C GLY A 7 57.45 1.47 -22.77
N LEU A 8 57.37 2.29 -21.72
CA LEU A 8 56.55 2.07 -20.54
C LEU A 8 55.11 2.50 -20.85
N SER A 9 54.23 1.55 -21.21
CA SER A 9 52.80 1.80 -21.38
C SER A 9 52.13 1.97 -20.02
N ILE A 10 51.82 3.23 -19.68
CA ILE A 10 51.04 3.59 -18.49
C ILE A 10 49.56 3.35 -18.84
N LEU A 11 48.98 2.24 -18.39
CA LEU A 11 47.53 2.08 -18.36
C LEU A 11 46.97 3.12 -17.39
N SER A 12 46.42 4.20 -17.94
CA SER A 12 45.57 5.13 -17.21
C SER A 12 44.27 4.42 -16.85
N THR A 13 44.21 3.83 -15.67
CA THR A 13 42.98 3.41 -15.02
C THR A 13 42.16 4.67 -14.75
N PHE A 14 41.13 4.90 -15.57
CA PHE A 14 40.06 5.85 -15.25
C PHE A 14 39.41 5.39 -13.95
N LEU A 15 39.81 6.02 -12.84
CA LEU A 15 39.01 6.07 -11.62
C LEU A 15 37.72 6.79 -12.02
N VAL A 16 36.65 6.02 -12.23
CA VAL A 16 35.29 6.54 -12.17
C VAL A 16 35.08 6.94 -10.72
N ALA A 17 35.47 8.18 -10.39
CA ALA A 17 34.99 8.82 -9.19
C ALA A 17 33.46 8.84 -9.30
N CYS A 18 32.76 8.18 -8.38
CA CYS A 18 31.35 8.44 -8.12
C CYS A 18 31.24 9.93 -7.77
N GLN A 19 31.00 10.78 -8.77
CA GLN A 19 30.72 12.19 -8.54
C GLN A 19 29.36 12.26 -7.87
N SER A 20 29.34 12.44 -6.55
CA SER A 20 28.13 12.79 -5.83
C SER A 20 27.51 14.02 -6.51
N PRO A 21 26.18 14.04 -6.77
CA PRO A 21 25.57 15.20 -7.39
C PRO A 21 25.79 16.44 -6.50
N THR A 22 26.12 17.57 -7.13
CA THR A 22 26.21 18.86 -6.41
C THR A 22 24.80 19.35 -6.13
N CYS A 23 24.31 19.13 -4.92
CA CYS A 23 22.98 19.55 -4.49
C CYS A 23 22.94 21.04 -4.16
N ALA A 24 21.83 21.69 -4.49
CA ALA A 24 21.60 23.10 -4.21
C ALA A 24 21.03 23.31 -2.79
N GLY A 25 21.24 24.51 -2.25
CA GLY A 25 20.65 25.07 -1.02
C GLY A 25 19.98 24.09 -0.05
N GLY A 26 20.71 23.64 0.98
CA GLY A 26 20.16 22.85 2.10
C GLY A 26 19.87 21.38 1.79
N GLN A 27 20.00 20.95 0.53
CA GLN A 27 19.82 19.56 0.13
C GLN A 27 21.10 18.73 0.31
N GLN A 28 20.93 17.45 0.62
CA GLN A 28 22.01 16.48 0.80
C GLN A 28 21.95 15.39 -0.27
N PRO A 29 23.10 14.91 -0.76
CA PRO A 29 23.13 13.80 -1.71
C PRO A 29 22.68 12.50 -1.02
N TYR A 30 21.71 11.83 -1.63
CA TYR A 30 21.21 10.53 -1.17
C TYR A 30 20.93 9.65 -2.40
N ASN A 31 21.60 8.49 -2.50
CA ASN A 31 21.46 7.53 -3.62
C ASN A 31 21.34 8.19 -5.02
N ASN A 32 22.31 9.03 -5.37
CA ASN A 32 22.38 9.78 -6.64
C ASN A 32 21.25 10.81 -6.87
N ALA A 33 20.48 11.16 -5.85
CA ALA A 33 19.49 12.24 -5.85
C ALA A 33 19.86 13.31 -4.81
N CYS A 34 19.20 14.47 -4.90
CA CYS A 34 19.32 15.55 -3.93
C CYS A 34 18.04 15.66 -3.13
N LEU A 35 18.15 15.44 -1.82
CA LEU A 35 17.02 15.41 -0.88
C LEU A 35 17.14 16.53 0.15
N ASP A 36 16.02 17.05 0.61
CA ASP A 36 16.02 17.90 1.80
C ASP A 36 16.35 17.11 3.08
N SER A 37 16.71 17.82 4.15
CA SER A 37 17.09 17.23 5.46
C SER A 37 15.98 16.37 6.07
N VAL A 38 14.72 16.72 5.83
CA VAL A 38 13.52 16.03 6.33
C VAL A 38 13.34 14.69 5.63
N ALA A 39 13.51 14.65 4.30
CA ALA A 39 13.44 13.45 3.49
C ALA A 39 14.56 12.46 3.86
N VAL A 40 15.78 12.94 4.09
CA VAL A 40 16.89 12.08 4.55
C VAL A 40 16.55 11.48 5.92
N THR A 41 16.16 12.33 6.89
CA THR A 41 15.76 11.88 8.23
C THR A 41 14.63 10.84 8.18
N TYR A 42 13.64 11.08 7.32
CA TYR A 42 12.51 10.18 7.13
C TYR A 42 12.94 8.81 6.60
N ILE A 43 13.73 8.78 5.52
CA ILE A 43 14.17 7.53 4.89
C ILE A 43 15.12 6.76 5.80
N GLU A 44 16.01 7.43 6.52
CA GLU A 44 16.88 6.79 7.51
C GLU A 44 16.08 6.19 8.67
N CYS A 45 15.00 6.87 9.10
CA CYS A 45 14.10 6.34 10.12
C CYS A 45 13.43 5.03 9.67
N THR A 46 12.88 4.97 8.46
CA THR A 46 12.21 3.74 7.99
C THR A 46 13.21 2.61 7.82
N LYS A 47 14.38 2.91 7.24
CA LYS A 47 15.47 1.95 7.07
C LYS A 47 15.99 1.41 8.41
N GLY A 48 16.20 2.28 9.40
CA GLY A 48 16.63 1.89 10.74
C GLY A 48 15.61 1.01 11.47
N ARG A 49 14.35 1.02 11.03
CA ARG A 49 13.25 0.18 11.53
C ARG A 49 12.98 -1.06 10.66
N GLY A 50 13.85 -1.35 9.70
CA GLY A 50 13.75 -2.54 8.85
C GLY A 50 12.91 -2.38 7.58
N PHE A 51 12.40 -1.18 7.30
CA PHE A 51 11.64 -0.87 6.08
C PHE A 51 12.49 0.01 5.15
N ASP A 52 13.35 -0.63 4.34
CA ASP A 52 14.23 0.06 3.40
C ASP A 52 13.48 0.46 2.13
N LEU A 53 13.24 1.77 1.98
CA LEU A 53 12.52 2.37 0.85
C LEU A 53 13.42 2.66 -0.35
N SER A 54 14.73 2.41 -0.27
CA SER A 54 15.69 2.85 -1.30
C SER A 54 15.42 2.25 -2.68
N THR A 55 14.92 1.01 -2.75
CA THR A 55 14.52 0.34 -4.00
C THR A 55 13.16 0.81 -4.49
N GLU A 56 12.18 0.94 -3.59
CA GLU A 56 10.81 1.37 -3.89
C GLU A 56 10.73 2.82 -4.39
N LEU A 57 11.66 3.66 -3.93
CA LEU A 57 11.70 5.08 -4.26
C LEU A 57 12.63 5.42 -5.42
N GLY A 58 13.28 4.45 -6.09
CA GLY A 58 14.41 4.69 -7.01
C GLY A 58 14.23 5.79 -8.07
N GLY A 59 13.00 6.06 -8.54
CA GLY A 59 12.67 7.18 -9.45
C GLY A 59 11.99 8.40 -8.81
N LYS A 60 11.62 8.29 -7.54
CA LYS A 60 10.87 9.29 -6.76
C LYS A 60 11.75 10.09 -5.79
N LEU A 61 12.97 9.61 -5.51
CA LEU A 61 13.96 10.27 -4.65
C LEU A 61 14.43 11.64 -5.17
N GLY A 62 14.17 12.02 -6.42
CA GLY A 62 14.44 13.37 -6.92
C GLY A 62 13.30 14.37 -6.73
N GLY A 63 12.16 13.93 -6.17
CA GLY A 63 10.95 14.73 -6.03
C GLY A 63 10.86 15.49 -4.71
N THR A 64 9.75 16.19 -4.51
CA THR A 64 9.41 16.83 -3.22
C THR A 64 9.23 15.79 -2.12
N PHE A 65 9.42 16.17 -0.85
CA PHE A 65 9.11 15.31 0.30
C PHE A 65 7.73 14.64 0.22
N LYS A 66 6.69 15.35 -0.25
CA LYS A 66 5.35 14.77 -0.45
C LYS A 66 5.34 13.54 -1.36
N VAL A 67 6.08 13.58 -2.47
CA VAL A 67 6.16 12.47 -3.43
C VAL A 67 6.83 11.24 -2.80
N ILE A 68 7.83 11.47 -1.94
CA ILE A 68 8.53 10.43 -1.19
C ILE A 68 7.59 9.83 -0.14
N ALA A 69 6.89 10.68 0.62
CA ALA A 69 5.96 10.29 1.67
C ALA A 69 4.72 9.55 1.13
N ASP A 70 4.12 10.00 0.04
CA ASP A 70 3.00 9.28 -0.58
C ASP A 70 3.46 7.91 -1.12
N ALA A 71 4.66 7.86 -1.70
CA ALA A 71 5.21 6.62 -2.25
C ALA A 71 5.61 5.60 -1.17
N SER A 72 6.06 6.06 -0.01
CA SER A 72 6.38 5.18 1.10
C SER A 72 5.14 4.59 1.76
N VAL A 73 4.04 5.35 1.82
CA VAL A 73 2.73 4.83 2.25
C VAL A 73 2.26 3.72 1.30
N GLU A 74 2.39 3.93 -0.01
CA GLU A 74 2.07 2.93 -1.02
C GLU A 74 2.95 1.67 -0.89
N ALA A 75 4.26 1.84 -0.72
CA ALA A 75 5.17 0.72 -0.50
C ALA A 75 4.84 -0.06 0.78
N ALA A 76 4.53 0.66 1.87
CA ALA A 76 4.16 0.03 3.14
C ALA A 76 2.83 -0.71 3.04
N TYR A 77 1.91 -0.19 2.24
CA TYR A 77 0.66 -0.87 1.95
C TYR A 77 0.90 -2.18 1.19
N LYS A 78 1.73 -2.19 0.13
CA LYS A 78 2.07 -3.42 -0.59
C LYS A 78 2.77 -4.45 0.31
N SER A 79 3.75 -4.02 1.11
CA SER A 79 4.40 -4.89 2.09
C SER A 79 3.39 -5.47 3.09
N SER A 80 2.38 -4.70 3.50
CA SER A 80 1.32 -5.22 4.39
C SER A 80 0.47 -6.32 3.77
N GLN A 81 0.30 -6.30 2.44
CA GLN A 81 -0.40 -7.35 1.70
C GLN A 81 0.42 -8.64 1.63
N GLU A 82 1.71 -8.52 1.32
CA GLU A 82 2.61 -9.67 1.17
C GLU A 82 2.86 -10.42 2.48
N GLU A 83 3.00 -9.67 3.58
CA GLU A 83 3.32 -10.22 4.89
C GLU A 83 2.07 -10.42 5.78
N ASN A 84 0.89 -10.03 5.29
CA ASN A 84 -0.37 -10.01 6.01
C ASN A 84 -0.27 -9.35 7.41
N THR A 85 0.40 -8.21 7.47
CA THR A 85 0.68 -7.49 8.73
C THR A 85 0.74 -5.99 8.52
N ALA A 86 0.27 -5.21 9.49
CA ALA A 86 0.24 -3.75 9.39
C ALA A 86 1.52 -3.05 9.90
N VAL A 87 2.62 -3.80 10.07
CA VAL A 87 3.87 -3.32 10.68
C VAL A 87 4.55 -2.24 9.83
N SER A 88 4.67 -2.44 8.51
CA SER A 88 5.30 -1.46 7.61
C SER A 88 4.55 -0.12 7.61
N LEU A 89 3.21 -0.16 7.68
CA LEU A 89 2.38 1.05 7.79
C LEU A 89 2.60 1.77 9.14
N GLN A 90 2.77 1.03 10.24
CA GLN A 90 3.13 1.62 11.53
C GLN A 90 4.50 2.30 11.50
N ILE A 91 5.50 1.65 10.89
CA ILE A 91 6.85 2.22 10.73
C ILE A 91 6.79 3.53 9.94
N VAL A 92 6.08 3.52 8.81
CA VAL A 92 5.89 4.72 7.98
C VAL A 92 5.19 5.83 8.75
N SER A 93 4.09 5.54 9.46
CA SER A 93 3.37 6.53 10.28
C SER A 93 4.27 7.17 11.35
N ASP A 94 5.04 6.35 12.08
CA ASP A 94 5.94 6.86 13.12
C ASP A 94 7.07 7.73 12.54
N CYS A 95 7.64 7.33 11.41
CA CYS A 95 8.70 8.10 10.75
C CYS A 95 8.16 9.38 10.13
N LEU A 96 6.93 9.40 9.61
CA LEU A 96 6.27 10.62 9.13
C LEU A 96 6.00 11.59 10.28
N LYS A 97 5.66 11.08 11.48
CA LYS A 97 5.53 11.90 12.69
C LYS A 97 6.85 12.54 13.13
N ILE A 98 7.97 11.86 12.90
CA ILE A 98 9.30 12.44 13.12
C ILE A 98 9.56 13.53 12.08
N ALA A 99 9.31 13.24 10.81
CA ALA A 99 9.46 14.20 9.71
C ALA A 99 8.63 15.47 9.92
N GLU A 100 7.38 15.36 10.39
CA GLU A 100 6.52 16.48 10.75
C GLU A 100 7.16 17.40 11.81
N ARG A 101 7.79 16.81 12.84
CA ARG A 101 8.45 17.55 13.93
C ARG A 101 9.76 18.20 13.50
N THR A 102 10.49 17.57 12.58
CA THR A 102 11.76 18.07 12.06
C THR A 102 11.58 18.97 10.84
N ALA A 103 10.37 19.08 10.30
CA ALA A 103 10.07 19.87 9.12
C ALA A 103 10.45 21.35 9.31
N GLU A 104 11.35 21.84 8.46
CA GLU A 104 11.80 23.23 8.45
C GLU A 104 10.75 24.14 7.78
N THR A 105 10.03 23.62 6.78
CA THR A 105 8.99 24.36 6.05
C THR A 105 7.59 23.94 6.48
N ALA A 106 6.63 24.86 6.34
CA ALA A 106 5.21 24.54 6.55
C ALA A 106 4.69 23.53 5.51
N GLN A 107 5.22 23.58 4.28
CA GLN A 107 4.85 22.67 3.21
C GLN A 107 5.22 21.22 3.53
N ASP A 108 6.44 20.98 4.02
CA ASP A 108 6.90 19.63 4.38
C ASP A 108 6.14 19.11 5.62
N ARG A 109 5.83 20.00 6.57
CA ARG A 109 5.03 19.64 7.74
C ARG A 109 3.62 19.19 7.36
N SER A 110 2.95 19.94 6.49
CA SER A 110 1.62 19.57 5.98
C SER A 110 1.67 18.28 5.16
N ALA A 111 2.69 18.11 4.31
CA ALA A 111 2.88 16.88 3.53
C ALA A 111 3.13 15.65 4.42
N ALA A 112 3.93 15.79 5.49
CA ALA A 112 4.17 14.75 6.47
C ALA A 112 2.88 14.35 7.18
N GLU A 113 2.10 15.34 7.64
CA GLU A 113 0.85 15.11 8.35
C GLU A 113 -0.20 14.42 7.46
N GLU A 114 -0.40 14.90 6.23
CA GLU A 114 -1.34 14.29 5.28
C GLU A 114 -0.98 12.82 5.00
N SER A 115 0.31 12.55 4.78
CA SER A 115 0.80 11.20 4.50
C SER A 115 0.68 10.30 5.74
N ARG A 116 0.91 10.86 6.94
CA ARG A 116 0.80 10.13 8.21
C ARG A 116 -0.65 9.72 8.47
N VAL A 117 -1.58 10.65 8.30
CA VAL A 117 -3.02 10.39 8.44
C VAL A 117 -3.47 9.32 7.44
N ARG A 118 -2.99 9.38 6.19
CA ARG A 118 -3.23 8.34 5.18
C ARG A 118 -2.70 6.98 5.64
N ALA A 119 -1.45 6.91 6.11
CA ALA A 119 -0.83 5.69 6.61
C ALA A 119 -1.63 5.08 7.79
N ASP A 120 -2.05 5.91 8.74
CA ASP A 120 -2.83 5.50 9.91
C ASP A 120 -4.21 4.96 9.51
N SER A 121 -4.89 5.62 8.57
CA SER A 121 -6.18 5.16 8.06
C SER A 121 -6.06 3.80 7.35
N ILE A 122 -5.07 3.63 6.47
CA ILE A 122 -4.82 2.36 5.78
C ILE A 122 -4.47 1.28 6.81
N ARG A 123 -3.63 1.59 7.81
CA ARG A 123 -3.26 0.64 8.89
C ARG A 123 -4.47 0.16 9.67
N GLN A 124 -5.38 1.07 10.04
CA GLN A 124 -6.60 0.71 10.75
C GLN A 124 -7.50 -0.19 9.93
N GLN A 125 -7.63 0.08 8.63
CA GLN A 125 -8.40 -0.74 7.71
C GLN A 125 -7.78 -2.14 7.54
N VAL A 126 -6.46 -2.19 7.35
CA VAL A 126 -5.69 -3.45 7.24
C VAL A 126 -5.84 -4.30 8.51
N ALA A 127 -5.81 -3.67 9.69
CA ALA A 127 -5.99 -4.36 10.98
C ALA A 127 -7.47 -4.62 11.34
N GLY A 128 -8.42 -3.98 10.66
CA GLY A 128 -9.84 -4.04 10.96
C GLY A 128 -10.49 -5.37 10.56
N THR A 129 -11.65 -5.68 11.15
CA THR A 129 -12.47 -6.81 10.72
C THR A 129 -13.31 -6.41 9.51
N ALA A 130 -13.37 -7.26 8.50
CA ALA A 130 -14.24 -7.06 7.34
C ALA A 130 -15.72 -7.13 7.76
N HIS A 131 -16.56 -6.33 7.12
CA HIS A 131 -18.00 -6.32 7.34
C HIS A 131 -18.74 -6.41 6.01
N VAL A 132 -19.87 -7.11 6.01
CA VAL A 132 -20.75 -7.25 4.84
C VAL A 132 -22.19 -7.06 5.29
N THR A 133 -22.99 -6.45 4.42
CA THR A 133 -24.45 -6.31 4.55
C THR A 133 -25.11 -6.69 3.23
N VAL A 134 -26.39 -7.05 3.32
CA VAL A 134 -27.21 -7.44 2.16
C VAL A 134 -28.53 -6.68 2.19
N SER A 135 -29.00 -6.27 1.01
CA SER A 135 -30.28 -5.58 0.84
C SER A 135 -30.98 -6.06 -0.44
N PRO A 136 -32.24 -6.52 -0.38
CA PRO A 136 -33.05 -6.72 0.82
C PRO A 136 -32.51 -7.83 1.75
N SER A 137 -32.89 -7.83 3.02
CA SER A 137 -32.53 -8.91 3.97
C SER A 137 -33.31 -10.21 3.75
N ARG A 138 -34.15 -10.28 2.72
CA ARG A 138 -34.99 -11.42 2.37
C ARG A 138 -35.13 -11.50 0.85
N ALA A 139 -34.99 -12.69 0.27
CA ALA A 139 -34.97 -12.87 -1.17
C ALA A 139 -35.41 -14.27 -1.61
N GLN A 140 -36.02 -14.36 -2.80
CA GLN A 140 -36.35 -15.62 -3.47
C GLN A 140 -35.16 -16.11 -4.32
N ALA A 141 -35.09 -17.41 -4.58
CA ALA A 141 -34.18 -17.95 -5.58
C ALA A 141 -34.36 -17.27 -6.95
N GLY A 142 -33.26 -16.88 -7.59
CA GLY A 142 -33.25 -16.15 -8.86
C GLY A 142 -33.52 -14.65 -8.76
N SER A 143 -33.88 -14.12 -7.58
CA SER A 143 -33.99 -12.68 -7.36
C SER A 143 -32.61 -12.03 -7.09
N SER A 144 -32.55 -10.70 -7.13
CA SER A 144 -31.32 -9.95 -6.93
C SER A 144 -31.17 -9.44 -5.49
N LEU A 145 -29.93 -9.49 -4.99
CA LEU A 145 -29.48 -8.90 -3.73
C LEU A 145 -28.37 -7.90 -4.01
N VAL A 146 -28.36 -6.78 -3.30
CA VAL A 146 -27.22 -5.88 -3.22
C VAL A 146 -26.39 -6.29 -2.02
N VAL A 147 -25.11 -6.58 -2.27
CA VAL A 147 -24.11 -6.91 -1.26
C VAL A 147 -23.17 -5.72 -1.12
N SER A 148 -23.05 -5.17 0.07
CA SER A 148 -22.12 -4.07 0.37
C SER A 148 -21.14 -4.52 1.44
N GLY A 149 -19.84 -4.34 1.18
CA GLY A 149 -18.78 -4.70 2.12
C GLY A 149 -17.84 -3.53 2.43
N THR A 150 -17.19 -3.60 3.58
CA THR A 150 -16.20 -2.62 4.07
C THR A 150 -15.06 -3.32 4.82
N ASN A 151 -13.95 -2.59 5.03
CA ASN A 151 -12.72 -3.07 5.70
C ASN A 151 -12.04 -4.27 5.00
N PHE A 152 -12.22 -4.38 3.69
CA PHE A 152 -11.35 -5.18 2.83
C PHE A 152 -10.06 -4.40 2.57
N TYR A 153 -9.02 -5.03 2.04
CA TYR A 153 -7.83 -4.32 1.59
C TYR A 153 -8.18 -3.44 0.37
N PRO A 154 -7.70 -2.18 0.31
CA PRO A 154 -7.85 -1.34 -0.87
C PRO A 154 -7.46 -2.04 -2.19
N ASP A 155 -8.29 -1.90 -3.21
CA ASP A 155 -8.05 -2.46 -4.55
C ASP A 155 -7.94 -4.00 -4.60
N GLU A 156 -8.32 -4.72 -3.53
CA GLU A 156 -8.29 -6.18 -3.53
C GLU A 156 -9.50 -6.79 -4.27
N THR A 157 -9.30 -7.97 -4.86
CA THR A 157 -10.40 -8.78 -5.37
C THR A 157 -11.13 -9.45 -4.20
N VAL A 158 -12.45 -9.29 -4.16
CA VAL A 158 -13.34 -9.93 -3.20
C VAL A 158 -14.23 -10.94 -3.92
N ALA A 159 -14.10 -12.20 -3.53
CA ALA A 159 -14.95 -13.28 -4.00
C ALA A 159 -16.22 -13.36 -3.13
N ILE A 160 -17.39 -13.30 -3.78
CA ILE A 160 -18.69 -13.34 -3.12
C ILE A 160 -19.32 -14.71 -3.39
N TYR A 161 -19.74 -15.35 -2.31
CA TYR A 161 -20.38 -16.67 -2.29
C TYR A 161 -21.77 -16.60 -1.68
N VAL A 162 -22.66 -17.46 -2.16
CA VAL A 162 -23.87 -17.84 -1.44
C VAL A 162 -23.76 -19.33 -1.16
N HIS A 163 -23.76 -19.71 0.12
CA HIS A 163 -23.32 -21.03 0.57
C HIS A 163 -21.90 -21.36 0.06
N ALA A 164 -21.75 -22.40 -0.77
CA ALA A 164 -20.50 -22.81 -1.40
C ALA A 164 -20.38 -22.37 -2.87
N ALA A 165 -21.41 -21.72 -3.43
CA ALA A 165 -21.41 -21.29 -4.81
C ALA A 165 -20.80 -19.89 -4.94
N LEU A 166 -19.72 -19.77 -5.72
CA LEU A 166 -19.20 -18.47 -6.14
C LEU A 166 -20.23 -17.81 -7.06
N VAL A 167 -20.73 -16.64 -6.67
CA VAL A 167 -21.75 -15.91 -7.43
C VAL A 167 -21.16 -14.78 -8.25
N THR A 168 -20.14 -14.09 -7.74
CA THR A 168 -19.40 -13.04 -8.45
C THR A 168 -18.08 -12.73 -7.74
N GLN A 169 -17.20 -12.02 -8.44
CA GLN A 169 -16.08 -11.28 -7.86
C GLN A 169 -16.29 -9.79 -8.06
N VAL A 170 -15.76 -8.97 -7.15
CA VAL A 170 -15.77 -7.51 -7.22
C VAL A 170 -14.47 -6.96 -6.66
N THR A 171 -13.94 -5.89 -7.24
CA THR A 171 -12.78 -5.19 -6.70
C THR A 171 -13.23 -4.19 -5.66
N ALA A 172 -12.64 -4.24 -4.46
CA ALA A 172 -12.84 -3.21 -3.46
C ALA A 172 -12.21 -1.90 -3.92
N ASP A 173 -12.79 -0.76 -3.56
CA ASP A 173 -12.24 0.55 -3.89
C ASP A 173 -11.00 0.89 -3.04
N GLY A 174 -10.42 2.06 -3.25
CA GLY A 174 -9.27 2.54 -2.48
C GLY A 174 -9.53 2.72 -0.97
N ALA A 175 -10.77 2.63 -0.52
CA ALA A 175 -11.18 2.62 0.89
C ALA A 175 -11.60 1.21 1.35
N GLY A 176 -11.37 0.18 0.54
CA GLY A 176 -11.73 -1.22 0.80
C GLY A 176 -13.22 -1.46 0.97
N ALA A 177 -14.03 -0.60 0.34
CA ALA A 177 -15.46 -0.80 0.24
C ALA A 177 -15.81 -1.40 -1.12
N PHE A 178 -16.90 -2.15 -1.19
CA PHE A 178 -17.45 -2.58 -2.46
C PHE A 178 -18.97 -2.59 -2.42
N THR A 179 -19.59 -2.57 -3.60
CA THR A 179 -21.00 -2.88 -3.77
C THR A 179 -21.16 -3.75 -5.02
N ALA A 180 -21.88 -4.86 -4.89
CA ALA A 180 -22.13 -5.80 -5.97
C ALA A 180 -23.61 -6.22 -5.99
N THR A 181 -24.17 -6.39 -7.19
CA THR A 181 -25.48 -7.03 -7.34
C THR A 181 -25.28 -8.51 -7.61
N VAL A 182 -25.89 -9.34 -6.79
CA VAL A 182 -25.80 -10.81 -6.83
C VAL A 182 -27.16 -11.39 -7.15
N THR A 183 -27.20 -12.42 -7.99
CA THR A 183 -28.41 -13.23 -8.18
C THR A 183 -28.40 -14.39 -7.20
N VAL A 184 -29.49 -14.57 -6.43
CA VAL A 184 -29.63 -15.67 -5.48
C VAL A 184 -29.65 -17.00 -6.24
N PRO A 185 -28.76 -17.96 -5.94
CA PRO A 185 -28.74 -19.26 -6.62
C PRO A 185 -30.03 -20.06 -6.41
N GLN A 186 -30.34 -20.93 -7.37
CA GLN A 186 -31.49 -21.86 -7.30
C GLN A 186 -31.35 -22.93 -6.20
N SER A 187 -30.16 -23.08 -5.61
CA SER A 187 -29.90 -23.97 -4.48
C SER A 187 -30.36 -23.41 -3.13
N VAL A 188 -30.85 -22.17 -3.08
CA VAL A 188 -31.36 -21.54 -1.87
C VAL A 188 -32.83 -21.94 -1.68
N PHE A 189 -33.14 -22.55 -0.54
CA PHE A 189 -34.48 -23.01 -0.20
C PHE A 189 -35.04 -22.30 1.05
N PRO A 190 -36.35 -22.03 1.10
CA PRO A 190 -36.99 -21.46 2.27
C PRO A 190 -36.77 -22.31 3.52
N GLY A 191 -36.54 -21.65 4.66
CA GLY A 191 -36.32 -22.32 5.94
C GLY A 191 -34.91 -22.86 6.18
N LEU A 192 -34.00 -22.75 5.20
CA LEU A 192 -32.58 -23.05 5.42
C LEU A 192 -31.80 -21.76 5.79
N PRO A 193 -30.92 -21.81 6.81
CA PRO A 193 -29.99 -20.72 7.08
C PRO A 193 -29.16 -20.40 5.83
N THR A 194 -29.28 -19.17 5.35
CA THR A 194 -28.58 -18.71 4.15
C THR A 194 -27.85 -17.42 4.46
N ALA A 195 -26.61 -17.33 3.97
CA ALA A 195 -25.77 -16.16 4.12
C ALA A 195 -24.96 -15.92 2.84
N VAL A 196 -24.68 -14.64 2.60
CA VAL A 196 -23.63 -14.22 1.67
C VAL A 196 -22.32 -14.22 2.42
N THR A 197 -21.29 -14.83 1.84
CA THR A 197 -19.91 -14.78 2.34
C THR A 197 -19.08 -13.99 1.36
N ALA A 198 -18.36 -12.97 1.83
CA ALA A 198 -17.34 -12.28 1.04
C ALA A 198 -15.96 -12.65 1.58
N ALA A 199 -15.04 -12.99 0.68
CA ALA A 199 -13.67 -13.36 1.00
C ALA A 199 -12.70 -12.52 0.17
N GLY A 200 -11.82 -11.76 0.84
CA GLY A 200 -10.73 -11.03 0.19
C GLY A 200 -9.61 -11.97 -0.21
N GLU A 201 -9.15 -11.88 -1.46
CA GLU A 201 -8.09 -12.76 -1.99
C GLU A 201 -6.72 -12.44 -1.39
N THR A 202 -6.41 -11.17 -1.20
CA THR A 202 -5.11 -10.74 -0.69
C THR A 202 -5.09 -10.68 0.84
N SER A 203 -6.13 -10.10 1.43
CA SER A 203 -6.23 -9.92 2.88
C SER A 203 -6.56 -11.20 3.63
N ALA A 204 -7.04 -12.23 2.92
CA ALA A 204 -7.67 -13.43 3.47
C ALA A 204 -8.81 -13.12 4.48
N LYS A 205 -9.32 -11.89 4.50
CA LYS A 205 -10.44 -11.50 5.37
C LYS A 205 -11.71 -12.16 4.86
N THR A 206 -12.55 -12.57 5.80
CA THR A 206 -13.87 -13.10 5.50
C THR A 206 -14.92 -12.36 6.32
N ALA A 207 -16.08 -12.14 5.70
CA ALA A 207 -17.24 -11.55 6.35
C ALA A 207 -18.52 -12.17 5.81
N GLN A 208 -19.54 -12.27 6.65
CA GLN A 208 -20.80 -12.93 6.31
C GLN A 208 -21.99 -12.05 6.67
N ALA A 209 -23.03 -12.12 5.83
CA ALA A 209 -24.29 -11.44 6.04
C ALA A 209 -25.46 -12.41 5.80
N PRO A 210 -26.28 -12.71 6.82
CA PRO A 210 -27.44 -13.58 6.66
C PRO A 210 -28.56 -12.89 5.87
N PHE A 211 -29.36 -13.67 5.15
CA PHE A 211 -30.64 -13.24 4.60
C PHE A 211 -31.67 -14.37 4.68
N GLU A 212 -32.95 -14.00 4.72
CA GLU A 212 -34.06 -14.95 4.75
C GLU A 212 -34.40 -15.41 3.32
N ALA A 213 -34.37 -16.71 3.08
CA ALA A 213 -34.87 -17.29 1.84
C ALA A 213 -36.41 -17.31 1.86
N LEU A 214 -37.02 -16.60 0.91
CA LEU A 214 -38.47 -16.57 0.74
C LEU A 214 -38.97 -17.74 -0.14
N PRO A 215 -40.22 -18.21 0.09
CA PRO A 215 -40.89 -19.18 -0.77
C PRO A 215 -40.95 -18.79 -2.25
#